data_AF-R4YJQ4-F1
#
_entry.id   AF-R4YJQ4-F1
#
_cell.length_a   1.000
_cell.length_b   1.000
_cell.length_c   1.000
_cell.angle_alpha   90.00
_cell.angle_beta   90.00
_cell.angle_gamma   90.00
#
_symmetry.space_group_name_H-M   'P 1'
#
loop_
_entity.id
_entity.type
_entity.pdbx_description
1 polymer ?
#
loop_
_entity_poly.entity_id
_entity_poly.type
_entity_poly.pdbx_seq_one_letter_code
_entity_poly.pdbx_strand_id
1 'polypeptide(L)'
;MFKPNTFVKATITALTTCILMACGGDDSSSDSGQEKEKTTFSYTVTPHTFTISLPDKGARVGQNIFPVNITTNSDSDPVSGFTPTMAPMMTMAGGHKHSTPHTGCTETDADGNAECTVYFIMASVMANGDSMGTWNIDFSLPETDEDIQFSPAVKMAMGDTTLAKLKGGIDDQMPSMIMPMASMPMEQTTTTPRTYFIFNNGITGMGENRSVELFIAAKESMNNFPAITEGLILNENSDGELAINSMSDVVVKVSTDNTHWEVATSQGEGIWKSANMTSLVDTFYVSLSVNGELKTTDGEIDDGESNASAIFILSSNEMSSDDISGMDM
;
A
#
# COMPACT_ATOMS: atom_id res chain seq x y z
N MET A 1 -15.88 -39.05 -69.15
CA MET A 1 -14.84 -40.09 -69.29
C MET A 1 -13.51 -39.40 -69.51
N PHE A 2 -12.74 -39.13 -68.44
CA PHE A 2 -11.26 -39.03 -68.43
C PHE A 2 -10.83 -39.05 -66.95
N LYS A 3 -9.81 -39.85 -66.65
CA LYS A 3 -9.32 -40.25 -65.31
C LYS A 3 -8.56 -39.13 -64.59
N PRO A 4 -8.52 -39.11 -63.25
CA PRO A 4 -7.44 -38.45 -62.50
C PRO A 4 -6.36 -39.49 -62.12
N ASN A 5 -5.08 -39.14 -62.30
CA ASN A 5 -3.94 -39.82 -61.68
C ASN A 5 -2.94 -38.77 -61.19
N THR A 6 -2.90 -38.59 -59.86
CA THR A 6 -1.72 -38.69 -58.97
C THR A 6 -0.47 -37.83 -59.24
N PHE A 7 -0.26 -36.86 -58.32
CA PHE A 7 0.95 -36.46 -57.59
C PHE A 7 2.35 -36.75 -58.17
N VAL A 8 3.21 -35.71 -58.23
CA VAL A 8 4.56 -35.68 -57.59
C VAL A 8 4.92 -34.23 -57.19
N LYS A 9 5.54 -34.13 -56.00
CA LYS A 9 6.10 -32.99 -55.25
C LYS A 9 7.00 -32.02 -56.03
N ALA A 10 7.00 -30.76 -55.61
CA ALA A 10 8.19 -29.91 -55.64
C ALA A 10 8.35 -29.21 -54.28
N THR A 11 9.48 -29.50 -53.63
CA THR A 11 10.01 -28.89 -52.41
C THR A 11 10.56 -27.51 -52.74
N ILE A 12 10.27 -26.48 -51.93
CA ILE A 12 11.13 -25.28 -51.86
C ILE A 12 11.31 -24.90 -50.39
N THR A 13 12.55 -25.03 -49.94
CA THR A 13 13.13 -24.51 -48.71
C THR A 13 13.56 -23.06 -48.95
N ALA A 14 13.26 -22.14 -48.02
CA ALA A 14 13.94 -20.85 -47.89
C ALA A 14 13.94 -20.49 -46.38
N LEU A 15 15.03 -20.74 -45.64
CA LEU A 15 16.22 -19.88 -45.43
C LEU A 15 15.94 -18.53 -44.77
N THR A 16 16.16 -18.54 -43.45
CA THR A 16 16.83 -17.55 -42.59
C THR A 16 17.26 -16.24 -43.24
N THR A 17 16.84 -15.11 -42.65
CA THR A 17 17.54 -13.82 -42.79
C THR A 17 17.73 -13.20 -41.41
N CYS A 18 18.95 -13.33 -40.89
CA CYS A 18 19.53 -12.40 -39.91
C CYS A 18 20.30 -11.33 -40.69
N ILE A 19 19.96 -10.05 -40.52
CA ILE A 19 20.84 -8.89 -40.81
C ILE A 19 20.43 -7.82 -39.78
N LEU A 20 21.18 -7.52 -38.71
CA LEU A 20 22.53 -6.95 -38.53
C LEU A 20 22.58 -5.42 -38.51
N MET A 21 23.27 -4.95 -37.47
CA MET A 21 24.16 -3.78 -37.39
C MET A 21 23.58 -2.39 -37.11
N ALA A 22 23.73 -2.03 -35.83
CA ALA A 22 24.15 -0.70 -35.40
C ALA A 22 25.60 -0.42 -35.85
N CYS A 23 25.80 0.69 -36.55
CA CYS A 23 27.04 1.45 -36.65
C CYS A 23 26.65 2.89 -37.05
N GLY A 24 27.35 3.88 -36.50
CA GLY A 24 26.83 5.23 -36.30
C GLY A 24 26.84 6.16 -37.52
N GLY A 25 26.20 7.31 -37.29
CA GLY A 25 26.17 8.45 -38.18
C GLY A 25 25.48 9.61 -37.47
N ASP A 26 26.26 10.63 -37.13
CA ASP A 26 25.88 11.85 -36.42
C ASP A 26 24.70 12.57 -37.10
N ASP A 27 23.65 12.82 -36.34
CA ASP A 27 22.79 13.99 -36.52
C ASP A 27 22.52 14.58 -35.12
N SER A 28 23.13 15.73 -34.89
CA SER A 28 23.01 16.51 -33.68
C SER A 28 21.58 17.03 -33.51
N SER A 29 20.79 16.32 -32.71
CA SER A 29 19.69 16.89 -31.94
C SER A 29 19.83 16.33 -30.53
N SER A 30 20.17 17.22 -29.61
CA SER A 30 20.28 16.95 -28.19
C SER A 30 18.90 16.65 -27.62
N ASP A 31 18.40 15.45 -27.86
CA ASP A 31 17.31 14.86 -27.09
C ASP A 31 17.96 14.33 -25.81
N SER A 32 17.75 15.04 -24.71
CA SER A 32 18.21 14.62 -23.39
C SER A 32 17.53 13.29 -23.07
N GLY A 33 18.26 12.18 -23.26
CA GLY A 33 17.81 10.81 -23.04
C GLY A 33 17.37 10.56 -21.60
N GLN A 34 16.14 10.98 -21.28
CA GLN A 34 15.42 10.44 -20.14
C GLN A 34 14.93 9.05 -20.56
N GLU A 35 15.60 8.01 -20.07
CA GLU A 35 15.05 6.66 -20.07
C GLU A 35 13.64 6.73 -19.48
N LYS A 36 12.62 6.31 -20.23
CA LYS A 36 11.27 6.18 -19.69
C LYS A 36 11.34 5.24 -18.50
N GLU A 37 10.96 5.72 -17.32
CA GLU A 37 10.97 4.94 -16.09
C GLU A 37 10.15 3.65 -16.32
N LYS A 38 10.76 2.49 -16.03
CA LYS A 38 10.09 1.19 -16.20
C LYS A 38 8.94 1.11 -15.19
N THR A 39 7.70 1.09 -15.69
CA THR A 39 6.49 1.05 -14.86
C THR A 39 5.88 -0.34 -14.74
N THR A 40 6.23 -1.28 -15.62
CA THR A 40 5.68 -2.64 -15.64
C THR A 40 6.79 -3.69 -15.54
N PHE A 41 6.55 -4.72 -14.72
CA PHE A 41 7.51 -5.77 -14.37
C PHE A 41 6.85 -7.13 -14.57
N SER A 42 7.45 -7.99 -15.39
CA SER A 42 6.94 -9.34 -15.64
C SER A 42 7.90 -10.38 -15.06
N TYR A 43 7.31 -11.38 -14.40
CA TYR A 43 7.98 -12.48 -13.74
C TYR A 43 7.38 -13.79 -14.25
N THR A 44 8.24 -14.74 -14.59
CA THR A 44 7.81 -16.07 -15.02
C THR A 44 7.96 -17.02 -13.84
N VAL A 45 6.85 -17.60 -13.40
CA VAL A 45 6.79 -18.67 -12.39
C VAL A 45 6.09 -19.86 -13.01
N THR A 46 6.55 -21.10 -12.90
CA THR A 46 5.85 -22.17 -13.64
C THR A 46 4.50 -22.51 -12.98
N PRO A 47 3.35 -22.51 -13.69
CA PRO A 47 3.13 -22.35 -15.14
C PRO A 47 2.57 -20.97 -15.58
N HIS A 48 2.72 -19.91 -14.78
CA HIS A 48 2.18 -18.57 -15.00
C HIS A 48 3.20 -17.46 -15.30
N THR A 49 2.75 -16.41 -15.97
CA THR A 49 3.44 -15.13 -16.01
C THR A 49 2.69 -14.16 -15.11
N PHE A 50 3.40 -13.53 -14.18
CA PHE A 50 2.88 -12.54 -13.27
C PHE A 50 3.44 -11.17 -13.65
N THR A 51 2.55 -10.24 -14.00
CA THR A 51 2.92 -8.89 -14.38
C THR A 51 2.41 -7.89 -13.35
N ILE A 52 3.27 -7.01 -12.87
CA ILE A 52 2.96 -5.97 -11.87
C ILE A 52 3.21 -4.61 -12.51
N SER A 53 2.31 -3.65 -12.28
CA SER A 53 2.51 -2.26 -12.66
C SER A 53 2.63 -1.34 -11.45
N LEU A 54 3.49 -0.33 -11.55
CA LEU A 54 3.56 0.76 -10.58
C LEU A 54 2.30 1.65 -10.69
N PRO A 55 1.82 2.23 -9.57
CA PRO A 55 0.86 3.32 -9.62
C PRO A 55 1.40 4.50 -10.45
N ASP A 56 0.50 5.30 -11.04
CA ASP A 56 0.85 6.41 -11.96
C ASP A 56 1.92 7.38 -11.40
N LYS A 57 1.87 7.65 -10.09
CA LYS A 57 2.81 8.57 -9.41
C LYS A 57 4.02 7.85 -8.80
N GLY A 58 4.21 6.57 -9.11
CA GLY A 58 5.15 5.65 -8.46
C GLY A 58 4.73 5.28 -7.04
N ALA A 59 5.44 4.34 -6.43
CA ALA A 59 5.16 3.92 -5.05
C ALA A 59 5.54 5.01 -4.03
N ARG A 60 4.68 5.28 -3.03
CA ARG A 60 4.87 6.34 -2.02
C ARG A 60 4.47 5.91 -0.62
N VAL A 61 4.91 6.64 0.40
CA VAL A 61 4.36 6.50 1.76
C VAL A 61 2.85 6.75 1.72
N GLY A 62 2.06 5.86 2.31
CA GLY A 62 0.60 5.85 2.19
C GLY A 62 0.07 4.60 1.49
N GLN A 63 -1.20 4.66 1.08
CA GLN A 63 -1.84 3.61 0.29
C GLN A 63 -1.23 3.54 -1.12
N ASN A 64 -0.95 2.32 -1.58
CA ASN A 64 -0.56 2.02 -2.95
C ASN A 64 -1.31 0.78 -3.39
N ILE A 65 -1.94 0.88 -4.56
CA ILE A 65 -2.62 -0.23 -5.22
C ILE A 65 -1.76 -0.61 -6.41
N PHE A 66 -1.23 -1.83 -6.41
CA PHE A 66 -0.47 -2.39 -7.52
C PHE A 66 -1.41 -3.23 -8.39
N PRO A 67 -1.67 -2.81 -9.64
CA PRO A 67 -2.35 -3.66 -10.59
C PRO A 67 -1.45 -4.84 -10.94
N VAL A 68 -2.01 -6.04 -10.85
CA VAL A 68 -1.34 -7.27 -11.27
C VAL A 68 -2.16 -7.99 -12.33
N ASN A 69 -1.48 -8.66 -13.25
CA ASN A 69 -2.11 -9.50 -14.27
C ASN A 69 -1.41 -10.87 -14.31
N ILE A 70 -2.20 -11.94 -14.38
CA ILE A 70 -1.71 -13.32 -14.37
C ILE A 70 -2.19 -14.04 -15.63
N THR A 71 -1.25 -14.60 -16.37
CA THR A 71 -1.53 -15.41 -17.55
C THR A 71 -0.82 -16.75 -17.49
N THR A 72 -1.22 -17.72 -18.31
CA THR A 72 -0.46 -18.97 -18.51
C THR A 72 0.80 -18.71 -19.36
N ASN A 73 1.88 -19.45 -19.08
CA ASN A 73 3.12 -19.34 -19.85
C ASN A 73 3.02 -19.95 -21.25
N SER A 74 2.14 -20.94 -21.45
CA SER A 74 2.03 -21.67 -22.71
C SER A 74 1.35 -20.84 -23.80
N ASP A 75 0.24 -20.18 -23.45
CA ASP A 75 -0.69 -19.61 -24.42
C ASP A 75 -1.05 -18.14 -24.09
N SER A 76 -0.54 -17.59 -22.99
CA SER A 76 -0.89 -16.25 -22.48
C SER A 76 -2.39 -16.09 -22.18
N ASP A 77 -3.07 -17.19 -21.85
CA ASP A 77 -4.47 -17.18 -21.43
C ASP A 77 -4.60 -16.56 -20.03
N PRO A 78 -5.61 -15.72 -19.77
CA PRO A 78 -5.82 -15.13 -18.45
C PRO A 78 -6.15 -16.19 -17.41
N VAL A 79 -5.63 -16.01 -16.20
CA VAL A 79 -5.89 -16.89 -15.05
C VAL A 79 -6.87 -16.19 -14.12
N SER A 80 -8.11 -16.69 -14.08
CA SER A 80 -9.19 -16.16 -13.21
C SER A 80 -9.38 -16.99 -11.95
N GLY A 81 -9.90 -16.39 -10.87
CA GLY A 81 -10.20 -17.10 -9.62
C GLY A 81 -8.99 -17.36 -8.71
N PHE A 82 -7.83 -16.76 -8.99
CA PHE A 82 -6.65 -16.81 -8.14
C PHE A 82 -6.62 -15.60 -7.21
N THR A 83 -6.28 -15.81 -5.95
CA THR A 83 -6.01 -14.71 -5.02
C THR A 83 -4.53 -14.76 -4.64
N PRO A 84 -3.66 -13.91 -5.24
CA PRO A 84 -2.27 -13.83 -4.84
C PRO A 84 -2.15 -13.43 -3.37
N THR A 85 -1.17 -14.01 -2.68
CA THR A 85 -0.78 -13.50 -1.36
C THR A 85 0.33 -12.47 -1.54
N MET A 86 0.44 -11.53 -0.60
CA MET A 86 1.51 -10.53 -0.59
C MET A 86 2.10 -10.38 0.81
N ALA A 87 3.41 -10.25 0.89
CA ALA A 87 4.17 -10.04 2.11
C ALA A 87 5.16 -8.87 1.93
N PRO A 88 4.75 -7.63 2.23
CA PRO A 88 5.64 -6.48 2.13
C PRO A 88 6.62 -6.44 3.30
N MET A 89 7.91 -6.28 2.99
CA MET A 89 8.98 -6.23 3.97
C MET A 89 10.09 -5.27 3.56
N MET A 90 10.45 -4.36 4.45
CA MET A 90 11.61 -3.51 4.29
C MET A 90 12.82 -4.15 4.97
N THR A 91 13.93 -4.25 4.24
CA THR A 91 15.24 -4.47 4.83
C THR A 91 15.88 -3.10 5.07
N MET A 92 15.91 -2.67 6.33
CA MET A 92 16.50 -1.41 6.75
C MET A 92 18.01 -1.40 6.47
N ALA A 93 18.59 -0.22 6.26
CA ALA A 93 20.05 -0.08 6.07
C ALA A 93 20.88 -0.68 7.22
N GLY A 94 20.34 -0.69 8.44
CA GLY A 94 20.93 -1.34 9.62
C GLY A 94 20.73 -2.86 9.71
N GLY A 95 20.15 -3.51 8.70
CA GLY A 95 19.90 -4.96 8.66
C GLY A 95 18.64 -5.42 9.38
N HIS A 96 17.92 -4.53 10.07
CA HIS A 96 16.63 -4.83 10.68
C HIS A 96 15.54 -4.99 9.62
N LYS A 97 14.56 -5.85 9.87
CA LYS A 97 13.37 -6.02 9.02
C LYS A 97 12.18 -5.27 9.60
N HIS A 98 11.37 -4.67 8.73
CA HIS A 98 10.17 -3.96 9.11
C HIS A 98 9.08 -4.18 8.05
N SER A 99 7.94 -4.75 8.45
CA SER A 99 6.77 -4.93 7.57
C SER A 99 5.93 -3.66 7.50
N THR A 100 4.81 -3.70 6.80
CA THR A 100 3.84 -2.61 6.72
C THR A 100 2.43 -3.18 6.59
N PRO A 101 1.37 -2.44 6.97
CA PRO A 101 0.00 -2.91 6.78
C PRO A 101 -0.34 -3.16 5.30
N HIS A 102 -1.24 -4.11 5.05
CA HIS A 102 -1.79 -4.39 3.73
C HIS A 102 -3.17 -5.05 3.85
N THR A 103 -4.00 -4.94 2.82
CA THR A 103 -5.27 -5.68 2.70
C THR A 103 -5.16 -6.91 1.80
N GLY A 104 -3.98 -7.16 1.24
CA GLY A 104 -3.76 -8.32 0.35
C GLY A 104 -4.09 -7.98 -1.10
N CYS A 105 -4.38 -9.02 -1.88
CA CYS A 105 -4.80 -8.89 -3.27
C CYS A 105 -6.26 -9.33 -3.42
N THR A 106 -6.96 -8.73 -4.38
CA THR A 106 -8.26 -9.24 -4.83
C THR A 106 -8.09 -10.57 -5.56
N GLU A 107 -9.18 -11.33 -5.67
CA GLU A 107 -9.26 -12.44 -6.60
C GLU A 107 -9.13 -11.91 -8.05
N THR A 108 -8.43 -12.65 -8.92
CA THR A 108 -8.25 -12.29 -10.33
C THR A 108 -9.56 -12.42 -11.10
N ASP A 109 -9.88 -11.40 -11.88
CA ASP A 109 -11.05 -11.37 -12.76
C ASP A 109 -10.91 -12.28 -14.01
N ALA A 110 -11.88 -12.22 -14.92
CA ALA A 110 -11.90 -13.00 -16.16
C ALA A 110 -10.74 -12.68 -17.12
N ASP A 111 -10.13 -11.51 -16.98
CA ASP A 111 -8.99 -11.05 -17.76
C ASP A 111 -7.65 -11.29 -17.01
N GLY A 112 -7.71 -11.95 -15.86
CA GLY A 112 -6.56 -12.29 -15.02
C GLY A 112 -6.03 -11.13 -14.18
N ASN A 113 -6.81 -10.05 -14.02
CA ASN A 113 -6.38 -8.87 -13.27
C ASN A 113 -6.77 -8.97 -11.80
N ALA A 114 -5.86 -8.55 -10.92
CA ALA A 114 -6.15 -8.33 -9.50
C ALA A 114 -5.50 -7.01 -9.04
N GLU A 115 -5.98 -6.49 -7.91
CA GLU A 115 -5.44 -5.31 -7.25
C GLU A 115 -4.83 -5.70 -5.91
N CYS A 116 -3.55 -5.42 -5.72
CA CYS A 116 -2.82 -5.69 -4.48
C CYS A 116 -2.55 -4.39 -3.72
N THR A 117 -3.10 -4.26 -2.51
CA THR A 117 -3.06 -3.01 -1.75
C THR A 117 -2.12 -3.08 -0.56
N VAL A 118 -1.13 -2.19 -0.54
CA VAL A 118 -0.17 -2.02 0.56
C VAL A 118 -0.20 -0.60 1.10
N TYR A 119 0.07 -0.44 2.40
CA TYR A 119 0.13 0.87 3.06
C TYR A 119 1.53 1.12 3.59
N PHE A 120 2.42 1.72 2.80
CA PHE A 120 3.80 1.95 3.20
C PHE A 120 3.89 3.00 4.32
N ILE A 121 4.51 2.64 5.44
CA ILE A 121 4.71 3.54 6.58
C ILE A 121 5.97 4.41 6.49
N MET A 122 6.85 4.14 5.52
CA MET A 122 8.13 4.82 5.36
C MET A 122 8.70 4.68 3.95
N ALA A 123 9.44 5.71 3.51
CA ALA A 123 10.13 5.72 2.23
C ALA A 123 11.42 4.89 2.25
N SER A 124 11.88 4.47 1.08
CA SER A 124 13.18 3.81 0.87
C SER A 124 14.35 4.76 1.10
N VAL A 125 14.15 6.07 0.86
CA VAL A 125 15.17 7.11 0.98
C VAL A 125 14.56 8.31 1.72
N MET A 126 15.30 8.84 2.69
CA MET A 126 14.93 10.05 3.41
C MET A 126 15.01 11.29 2.51
N ALA A 127 14.38 12.39 2.94
CA ALA A 127 14.41 13.66 2.20
C ALA A 127 15.84 14.22 2.03
N ASN A 128 16.78 13.84 2.90
CA ASN A 128 18.20 14.23 2.83
C ASN A 128 19.03 13.33 1.88
N GLY A 129 18.41 12.32 1.26
CA GLY A 129 19.09 11.38 0.35
C GLY A 129 19.65 10.12 1.00
N ASP A 130 19.58 9.99 2.33
CA ASP A 130 20.06 8.79 3.02
C ASP A 130 19.09 7.62 2.80
N SER A 131 19.64 6.45 2.48
CA SER A 131 18.84 5.22 2.36
C SER A 131 18.31 4.78 3.73
N MET A 132 16.99 4.63 3.82
CA MET A 132 16.34 3.98 4.96
C MET A 132 16.40 2.46 4.82
N GLY A 133 16.43 1.95 3.59
CA GLY A 133 16.41 0.53 3.27
C GLY A 133 15.69 0.22 1.95
N THR A 134 15.59 -1.07 1.65
CA THR A 134 14.95 -1.57 0.42
C THR A 134 13.64 -2.27 0.77
N TRP A 135 12.56 -1.86 0.11
CA TRP A 135 11.30 -2.58 0.15
C TRP A 135 11.33 -3.76 -0.81
N ASN A 136 10.87 -4.91 -0.33
CA ASN A 136 10.54 -6.08 -1.13
C ASN A 136 9.10 -6.46 -0.82
N ILE A 137 8.32 -6.77 -1.85
CA ILE A 137 7.01 -7.38 -1.74
C ILE A 137 7.16 -8.75 -2.35
N ASP A 138 7.06 -9.77 -1.52
CA ASP A 138 7.04 -11.16 -1.96
C ASP A 138 5.58 -11.53 -2.26
N PHE A 139 5.33 -12.04 -3.46
CA PHE A 139 4.03 -12.55 -3.89
C PHE A 139 4.10 -14.06 -4.09
N SER A 140 3.07 -14.77 -3.63
CA SER A 140 2.90 -16.20 -3.91
C SER A 140 1.56 -16.43 -4.59
N LEU A 141 1.49 -17.41 -5.48
CA LEU A 141 0.25 -17.82 -6.14
C LEU A 141 -0.23 -19.17 -5.58
N PRO A 142 -1.55 -19.44 -5.50
CA PRO A 142 -2.08 -20.63 -4.84
C PRO A 142 -1.56 -21.98 -5.34
N GLU A 143 -1.11 -22.07 -6.60
CA GLU A 143 -0.71 -23.32 -7.25
C GLU A 143 0.80 -23.45 -7.49
N THR A 144 1.62 -22.54 -6.96
CA THR A 144 3.08 -22.61 -7.07
C THR A 144 3.77 -22.29 -5.74
N ASP A 145 4.89 -22.98 -5.50
CA ASP A 145 5.78 -22.74 -4.36
C ASP A 145 6.87 -21.69 -4.71
N GLU A 146 6.85 -21.13 -5.92
CA GLU A 146 7.79 -20.09 -6.36
C GLU A 146 7.28 -18.70 -5.97
N ASP A 147 8.04 -18.01 -5.12
CA ASP A 147 7.78 -16.62 -4.74
C ASP A 147 8.32 -15.63 -5.79
N ILE A 148 7.53 -14.59 -6.04
CA ILE A 148 7.90 -13.46 -6.89
C ILE A 148 8.30 -12.30 -6.00
N GLN A 149 9.54 -11.85 -6.12
CA GLN A 149 10.03 -10.69 -5.38
C GLN A 149 10.00 -9.42 -6.24
N PHE A 150 9.20 -8.45 -5.81
CA PHE A 150 9.09 -7.13 -6.40
C PHE A 150 9.64 -6.05 -5.46
N SER A 151 10.54 -5.20 -5.94
CA SER A 151 11.22 -4.20 -5.10
C SER A 151 10.88 -2.77 -5.56
N PRO A 152 9.73 -2.20 -5.14
CA PRO A 152 9.39 -0.83 -5.51
C PRO A 152 10.27 0.17 -4.76
N ALA A 153 10.70 1.23 -5.46
CA ALA A 153 11.35 2.38 -4.83
C ALA A 153 10.27 3.29 -4.21
N VAL A 154 10.04 3.16 -2.91
CA VAL A 154 9.00 3.93 -2.21
C VAL A 154 9.51 5.32 -1.89
N LYS A 155 8.87 6.34 -2.46
CA LYS A 155 9.21 7.76 -2.26
C LYS A 155 8.39 8.35 -1.10
N MET A 156 8.83 9.49 -0.55
CA MET A 156 7.97 10.25 0.35
C MET A 156 6.70 10.71 -0.37
N ALA A 157 5.57 10.74 0.34
CA ALA A 157 4.39 11.44 -0.14
C ALA A 157 4.75 12.93 -0.31
N MET A 158 4.30 13.51 -1.42
CA MET A 158 4.40 14.95 -1.67
C MET A 158 2.98 15.50 -1.74
N GLY A 159 2.70 16.59 -1.04
CA GLY A 159 1.36 17.14 -0.94
C GLY A 159 0.67 16.65 0.34
N ASP A 160 -0.38 15.85 0.17
CA ASP A 160 -1.26 15.42 1.26
C ASP A 160 -0.53 14.62 2.35
N THR A 161 -1.00 14.78 3.58
CA THR A 161 -0.66 13.89 4.67
C THR A 161 -1.31 12.54 4.39
N THR A 162 -0.51 11.52 4.09
CA THR A 162 -1.01 10.18 3.77
C THR A 162 -1.10 9.26 4.97
N LEU A 163 -0.38 9.57 6.04
CA LEU A 163 -0.27 8.76 7.25
C LEU A 163 -0.13 9.63 8.49
N ALA A 164 -0.95 9.34 9.49
CA ALA A 164 -0.80 9.82 10.86
C ALA A 164 -0.73 8.65 11.85
N LYS A 165 -0.27 8.94 13.07
CA LYS A 165 -0.11 7.93 14.13
C LYS A 165 -0.79 8.40 15.40
N LEU A 166 -1.58 7.53 16.01
CA LEU A 166 -2.07 7.67 17.38
C LEU A 166 -1.56 6.49 18.20
N LYS A 167 -1.53 6.65 19.52
CA LYS A 167 -0.95 5.69 20.45
C LYS A 167 -1.91 5.37 21.60
N GLY A 168 -1.86 4.13 22.06
CA GLY A 168 -2.51 3.68 23.27
C GLY A 168 -1.95 4.35 24.52
N GLY A 169 -2.78 4.53 25.53
CA GLY A 169 -2.36 4.97 26.86
C GLY A 169 -1.95 3.79 27.72
N ILE A 170 -2.04 3.95 29.04
CA ILE A 170 -1.51 2.97 30.00
C ILE A 170 -2.14 1.58 29.90
N ASP A 171 -3.39 1.50 29.42
CA ASP A 171 -4.15 0.25 29.30
C ASP A 171 -4.02 -0.40 27.91
N ASP A 172 -3.34 0.27 26.97
CA ASP A 172 -3.08 -0.25 25.63
C ASP A 172 -1.60 -0.13 25.26
N GLN A 173 -0.87 -1.15 25.70
CA GLN A 173 0.55 -1.27 25.54
C GLN A 173 0.89 -2.54 24.75
N MET A 174 2.06 -2.54 24.13
CA MET A 174 2.64 -3.73 23.48
C MET A 174 3.97 -4.11 24.11
N PRO A 175 4.37 -5.39 24.05
CA PRO A 175 5.73 -5.80 24.41
C PRO A 175 6.77 -5.07 23.55
N SER A 176 7.79 -4.53 24.20
CA SER A 176 8.94 -3.91 23.56
C SER A 176 10.22 -4.61 23.99
N MET A 177 11.05 -4.96 23.00
CA MET A 177 12.38 -5.50 23.27
C MET A 177 13.37 -4.34 23.36
N ILE A 178 13.93 -4.13 24.55
CA ILE A 178 15.10 -3.26 24.70
C ILE A 178 16.31 -4.02 24.16
N MET A 179 16.96 -3.47 23.14
CA MET A 179 18.27 -3.98 22.71
C MET A 179 19.24 -3.90 23.88
N PRO A 180 19.94 -4.99 24.24
CA PRO A 180 20.85 -4.96 25.37
C PRO A 180 21.97 -3.94 25.10
N MET A 181 21.96 -2.83 25.85
CA MET A 181 23.21 -2.15 26.19
C MET A 181 24.10 -3.19 26.87
N ALA A 182 25.39 -3.23 26.53
CA ALA A 182 26.36 -4.31 26.80
C ALA A 182 26.54 -4.78 28.27
N SER A 183 25.68 -4.36 29.19
CA SER A 183 25.71 -4.62 30.62
C SER A 183 24.34 -4.87 31.27
N MET A 184 23.25 -5.04 30.50
CA MET A 184 21.93 -5.37 31.05
C MET A 184 21.49 -6.80 30.69
N PRO A 185 21.06 -7.63 31.66
CA PRO A 185 20.51 -8.96 31.38
C PRO A 185 19.23 -8.88 30.52
N MET A 186 19.08 -9.81 29.58
CA MET A 186 17.95 -9.93 28.64
C MET A 186 16.64 -10.40 29.30
N GLU A 187 16.18 -9.73 30.36
CA GLU A 187 14.97 -10.16 31.09
C GLU A 187 13.95 -9.07 31.37
N GLN A 188 14.14 -7.83 30.90
CA GLN A 188 13.10 -6.80 31.07
C GLN A 188 12.33 -6.61 29.77
N THR A 189 11.21 -7.32 29.65
CA THR A 189 10.12 -6.95 28.74
C THR A 189 9.53 -5.64 29.26
N THR A 190 9.97 -4.52 28.70
CA THR A 190 9.27 -3.26 28.90
C THR A 190 8.10 -3.18 27.94
N THR A 191 7.05 -2.49 28.34
CA THR A 191 5.94 -2.20 27.46
C THR A 191 6.13 -0.83 26.81
N THR A 192 5.53 -0.63 25.64
CA THR A 192 5.45 0.68 24.98
C THR A 192 4.03 0.93 24.47
N PRO A 193 3.57 2.19 24.42
CA PRO A 193 2.30 2.55 23.81
C PRO A 193 2.07 1.90 22.45
N ARG A 194 0.94 1.22 22.30
CA ARG A 194 0.59 0.61 21.02
C ARG A 194 0.40 1.68 19.97
N THR A 195 1.05 1.58 18.82
CA THR A 195 0.88 2.55 17.73
C THR A 195 -0.20 2.10 16.76
N TYR A 196 -1.15 2.97 16.48
CA TYR A 196 -2.14 2.85 15.41
C TYR A 196 -1.72 3.74 14.24
N PHE A 197 -1.68 3.15 13.04
CA PHE A 197 -1.43 3.86 11.79
C PHE A 197 -2.77 4.17 11.15
N ILE A 198 -2.99 5.45 10.85
CA ILE A 198 -4.20 5.94 10.22
C ILE A 198 -3.80 6.49 8.86
N PHE A 199 -4.24 5.84 7.80
CA PHE A 199 -3.95 6.23 6.44
C PHE A 199 -5.12 6.99 5.84
N ASN A 200 -4.82 8.04 5.08
CA ASN A 200 -5.79 8.73 4.25
C ASN A 200 -5.92 7.97 2.93
N ASN A 201 -7.04 7.30 2.72
CA ASN A 201 -7.37 6.59 1.48
C ASN A 201 -7.99 7.51 0.43
N GLY A 202 -8.22 8.77 0.79
CA GLY A 202 -8.66 9.80 -0.13
C GLY A 202 -10.01 10.40 0.26
N ILE A 203 -10.40 11.37 -0.56
CA ILE A 203 -11.63 12.12 -0.42
C ILE A 203 -12.44 11.91 -1.68
N THR A 204 -13.70 11.54 -1.51
CA THR A 204 -14.64 11.40 -2.63
C THR A 204 -15.80 12.36 -2.47
N GLY A 205 -16.50 12.64 -3.57
CA GLY A 205 -17.59 13.62 -3.60
C GLY A 205 -17.11 15.05 -3.84
N MET A 206 -18.07 15.96 -4.01
CA MET A 206 -17.81 17.37 -4.34
C MET A 206 -18.67 18.30 -3.47
N GLY A 207 -18.16 19.51 -3.23
CA GLY A 207 -18.84 20.53 -2.42
C GLY A 207 -19.22 20.01 -1.04
N GLU A 208 -20.50 20.09 -0.71
CA GLU A 208 -21.06 19.67 0.58
C GLU A 208 -21.12 18.14 0.77
N ASN A 209 -20.96 17.35 -0.30
CA ASN A 209 -21.05 15.89 -0.27
C ASN A 209 -19.69 15.19 -0.16
N ARG A 210 -18.66 15.90 0.32
CA ARG A 210 -17.33 15.30 0.53
C ARG A 210 -17.40 14.20 1.60
N SER A 211 -16.68 13.12 1.36
CA SER A 211 -16.47 12.03 2.32
C SER A 211 -15.00 11.68 2.39
N VAL A 212 -14.54 11.35 3.60
CA VAL A 212 -13.16 10.93 3.88
C VAL A 212 -13.17 9.43 4.10
N GLU A 213 -12.26 8.73 3.44
CA GLU A 213 -12.00 7.30 3.66
C GLU A 213 -10.65 7.12 4.35
N LEU A 214 -10.62 6.27 5.37
CA LEU A 214 -9.45 5.98 6.18
C LEU A 214 -9.21 4.48 6.25
N PHE A 215 -7.96 4.06 6.26
CA PHE A 215 -7.56 2.71 6.67
C PHE A 215 -6.81 2.76 7.99
N ILE A 216 -7.17 1.89 8.94
CA ILE A 216 -6.57 1.84 10.27
C ILE A 216 -5.99 0.45 10.55
N ALA A 217 -4.71 0.44 10.94
CA ALA A 217 -4.00 -0.77 11.36
C ALA A 217 -3.26 -0.52 12.68
N ALA A 218 -3.13 -1.57 13.49
CA ALA A 218 -2.32 -1.53 14.71
C ALA A 218 -0.92 -2.10 14.44
N LYS A 219 0.09 -1.54 15.09
CA LYS A 219 1.36 -2.23 15.27
C LYS A 219 1.13 -3.37 16.27
N GLU A 220 1.49 -4.57 15.88
CA GLU A 220 1.57 -5.71 16.81
C GLU A 220 3.03 -6.11 17.05
N SER A 221 3.83 -6.09 15.98
CA SER A 221 5.28 -6.29 16.05
C SER A 221 5.98 -5.49 14.96
N MET A 222 7.28 -5.67 14.79
CA MET A 222 8.01 -5.09 13.65
C MET A 222 7.64 -5.76 12.31
N ASN A 223 7.03 -6.95 12.35
CA ASN A 223 6.70 -7.73 11.16
C ASN A 223 5.18 -7.90 10.94
N ASN A 224 4.35 -7.48 11.89
CA ASN A 224 2.90 -7.64 11.80
C ASN A 224 2.17 -6.33 12.13
N PHE A 225 1.29 -5.93 11.21
CA PHE A 225 0.52 -4.70 11.26
C PHE A 225 -0.94 -4.96 10.85
N PRO A 226 -1.69 -5.75 11.63
CA PRO A 226 -3.05 -6.14 11.26
C PRO A 226 -3.99 -4.93 11.16
N ALA A 227 -4.87 -4.98 10.16
CA ALA A 227 -6.00 -4.06 10.03
C ALA A 227 -6.94 -4.20 11.24
N ILE A 228 -7.57 -3.11 11.68
CA ILE A 228 -8.52 -3.15 12.79
C ILE A 228 -9.86 -3.75 12.34
N THR A 229 -10.11 -5.00 12.71
CA THR A 229 -11.32 -5.75 12.37
C THR A 229 -11.94 -6.39 13.60
N GLU A 230 -13.22 -6.78 13.48
CA GLU A 230 -13.92 -7.54 14.51
C GLU A 230 -13.25 -8.89 14.75
N GLY A 231 -13.13 -9.27 16.02
CA GLY A 231 -12.49 -10.53 16.43
C GLY A 231 -10.96 -10.51 16.42
N LEU A 232 -10.32 -9.37 16.09
CA LEU A 232 -8.87 -9.24 16.15
C LEU A 232 -8.38 -9.31 17.61
N ILE A 233 -7.39 -10.15 17.89
CA ILE A 233 -6.68 -10.18 19.17
C ILE A 233 -5.23 -9.79 18.91
N LEU A 234 -4.82 -8.64 19.43
CA LEU A 234 -3.46 -8.11 19.29
C LEU A 234 -2.58 -8.64 20.41
N ASN A 235 -1.37 -9.09 20.07
CA ASN A 235 -0.39 -9.61 21.03
C ASN A 235 -0.98 -10.71 21.93
N GLU A 236 -1.75 -11.62 21.34
CA GLU A 236 -2.40 -12.75 22.01
C GLU A 236 -1.42 -13.53 22.89
N ASN A 237 -1.87 -13.94 24.08
CA ASN A 237 -1.10 -14.64 25.09
C ASN A 237 0.11 -13.84 25.63
N SER A 238 0.01 -12.51 25.72
CA SER A 238 1.05 -11.65 26.31
C SER A 238 0.46 -10.55 27.21
N ASP A 239 1.33 -9.88 27.98
CA ASP A 239 0.94 -8.77 28.87
C ASP A 239 0.38 -7.53 28.13
N GLY A 240 0.52 -7.47 26.80
CA GLY A 240 -0.05 -6.43 25.96
C GLY A 240 -1.27 -6.90 25.15
N GLU A 241 -1.90 -8.00 25.55
CA GLU A 241 -3.06 -8.54 24.82
C GLU A 241 -4.21 -7.53 24.78
N LEU A 242 -4.73 -7.27 23.58
CA LEU A 242 -5.90 -6.43 23.38
C LEU A 242 -6.84 -7.06 22.36
N ALA A 243 -8.01 -7.50 22.84
CA ALA A 243 -9.07 -8.05 22.00
C ALA A 243 -10.04 -6.97 21.53
N ILE A 244 -10.34 -6.97 20.22
CA ILE A 244 -11.36 -6.13 19.59
C ILE A 244 -12.55 -7.03 19.29
N ASN A 245 -13.39 -7.22 20.30
CA ASN A 245 -14.50 -8.19 20.22
C ASN A 245 -15.64 -7.70 19.32
N SER A 246 -15.87 -6.39 19.26
CA SER A 246 -16.88 -5.78 18.41
C SER A 246 -16.41 -4.47 17.81
N MET A 247 -16.83 -4.17 16.59
CA MET A 247 -16.55 -2.87 15.97
C MET A 247 -17.25 -1.70 16.65
N SER A 248 -18.27 -1.95 17.51
CA SER A 248 -18.85 -0.89 18.35
C SER A 248 -17.88 -0.35 19.40
N ASP A 249 -16.85 -1.13 19.75
CA ASP A 249 -15.83 -0.77 20.73
C ASP A 249 -14.70 0.07 20.10
N VAL A 250 -14.71 0.19 18.77
CA VAL A 250 -13.81 1.06 18.01
C VAL A 250 -14.60 2.25 17.50
N VAL A 251 -14.26 3.45 17.97
CA VAL A 251 -14.93 4.68 17.56
C VAL A 251 -13.93 5.57 16.82
N VAL A 252 -14.16 5.75 15.53
CA VAL A 252 -13.41 6.69 14.69
C VAL A 252 -14.26 7.92 14.47
N LYS A 253 -13.69 9.10 14.72
CA LYS A 253 -14.36 10.38 14.48
C LYS A 253 -13.51 11.25 13.58
N VAL A 254 -14.17 11.98 12.69
CA VAL A 254 -13.54 12.94 11.78
C VAL A 254 -14.11 14.32 12.03
N SER A 255 -13.24 15.33 12.05
CA SER A 255 -13.62 16.73 12.21
C SER A 255 -12.91 17.60 11.19
N THR A 256 -13.54 18.69 10.77
CA THR A 256 -12.94 19.70 9.88
C THR A 256 -12.44 20.93 10.65
N ASP A 257 -12.79 21.06 11.94
CA ASP A 257 -12.48 22.21 12.78
C ASP A 257 -11.92 21.82 14.17
N ASN A 258 -11.71 20.52 14.41
CA ASN A 258 -11.28 19.91 15.67
C ASN A 258 -12.25 20.14 16.86
N THR A 259 -13.50 20.53 16.59
CA THR A 259 -14.52 20.81 17.63
C THR A 259 -15.83 20.07 17.37
N HIS A 260 -16.29 20.00 16.13
CA HIS A 260 -17.46 19.24 15.71
C HIS A 260 -17.00 17.92 15.07
N TRP A 261 -17.49 16.81 15.61
CA TRP A 261 -17.00 15.48 15.27
C TRP A 261 -18.11 14.62 14.68
N GLU A 262 -17.87 14.11 13.47
CA GLU A 262 -18.71 13.12 12.83
C GLU A 262 -18.15 11.72 13.07
N VAL A 263 -19.02 10.77 13.43
CA VAL A 263 -18.61 9.38 13.64
C VAL A 263 -18.49 8.68 12.29
N ALA A 264 -17.30 8.17 11.97
CA ALA A 264 -17.06 7.38 10.78
C ALA A 264 -17.68 5.97 10.93
N THR A 265 -18.15 5.41 9.81
CA THR A 265 -18.74 4.07 9.76
C THR A 265 -17.72 3.08 9.22
N SER A 266 -17.50 1.97 9.94
CA SER A 266 -16.66 0.86 9.46
C SER A 266 -17.27 0.25 8.21
N GLN A 267 -16.44 0.02 7.19
CA GLN A 267 -16.80 -0.72 5.97
C GLN A 267 -16.29 -2.17 6.00
N GLY A 268 -15.67 -2.60 7.11
CA GLY A 268 -14.92 -3.86 7.20
C GLY A 268 -13.45 -3.70 6.82
N GLU A 269 -12.64 -4.73 7.05
CA GLU A 269 -11.22 -4.80 6.64
C GLU A 269 -10.34 -3.62 7.09
N GLY A 270 -10.68 -2.97 8.21
CA GLY A 270 -9.97 -1.79 8.72
C GLY A 270 -10.29 -0.47 8.00
N ILE A 271 -11.27 -0.47 7.08
CA ILE A 271 -11.71 0.71 6.34
C ILE A 271 -12.82 1.44 7.10
N TRP A 272 -12.71 2.77 7.17
CA TRP A 272 -13.66 3.66 7.82
C TRP A 272 -14.03 4.80 6.90
N LYS A 273 -15.32 5.14 6.84
CA LYS A 273 -15.82 6.22 6.00
C LYS A 273 -16.60 7.24 6.81
N SER A 274 -16.21 8.51 6.70
CA SER A 274 -16.97 9.64 7.24
C SER A 274 -17.61 10.43 6.10
N ALA A 275 -18.91 10.67 6.18
CA ALA A 275 -19.68 11.40 5.16
C ALA A 275 -20.03 12.81 5.64
N ASN A 276 -20.50 13.67 4.72
CA ASN A 276 -20.97 15.02 5.01
C ASN A 276 -19.87 15.95 5.57
N MET A 277 -18.66 15.86 5.01
CA MET A 277 -17.53 16.72 5.34
C MET A 277 -17.67 18.10 4.67
N THR A 278 -18.78 18.80 4.95
CA THR A 278 -19.22 20.00 4.22
C THR A 278 -18.24 21.17 4.26
N SER A 279 -17.46 21.28 5.34
CA SER A 279 -16.49 22.36 5.57
C SER A 279 -15.04 21.92 5.34
N LEU A 280 -14.83 20.72 4.76
CA LEU A 280 -13.49 20.22 4.48
C LEU A 280 -12.86 21.02 3.35
N VAL A 281 -11.80 21.76 3.64
CA VAL A 281 -11.03 22.54 2.65
C VAL A 281 -9.64 21.95 2.49
N ASP A 282 -8.79 22.14 3.50
CA ASP A 282 -7.37 21.78 3.48
C ASP A 282 -6.97 20.90 4.66
N THR A 283 -7.74 20.85 5.74
CA THR A 283 -7.35 20.15 6.96
C THR A 283 -8.53 19.36 7.51
N PHE A 284 -8.25 18.15 7.98
CA PHE A 284 -9.16 17.41 8.84
C PHE A 284 -8.42 16.73 9.98
N TYR A 285 -9.18 16.39 11.00
CA TYR A 285 -8.71 15.78 12.23
C TYR A 285 -9.36 14.42 12.38
N VAL A 286 -8.60 13.45 12.89
CA VAL A 286 -9.11 12.10 13.16
C VAL A 286 -8.87 11.76 14.63
N SER A 287 -9.93 11.37 15.32
CA SER A 287 -9.87 10.83 16.68
C SER A 287 -10.19 9.34 16.64
N LEU A 288 -9.45 8.56 17.40
CA LEU A 288 -9.61 7.11 17.51
C LEU A 288 -9.80 6.74 18.97
N SER A 289 -10.84 5.98 19.26
CA SER A 289 -10.98 5.23 20.51
C SER A 289 -11.04 3.74 20.22
N VAL A 290 -10.36 2.93 21.04
CA VAL A 290 -10.42 1.48 20.99
C VAL A 290 -10.70 0.98 22.41
N ASN A 291 -11.73 0.14 22.56
CA ASN A 291 -12.21 -0.39 23.84
C ASN A 291 -12.51 0.72 24.87
N GLY A 292 -13.06 1.85 24.39
CA GLY A 292 -13.41 3.00 25.23
C GLY A 292 -12.25 3.89 25.65
N GLU A 293 -11.01 3.53 25.32
CA GLU A 293 -9.82 4.36 25.56
C GLU A 293 -9.54 5.24 24.34
N LEU A 294 -9.40 6.55 24.56
CA LEU A 294 -9.02 7.52 23.54
C LEU A 294 -7.51 7.43 23.24
N LYS A 295 -7.15 7.38 21.97
CA LYS A 295 -5.75 7.30 21.52
C LYS A 295 -5.19 8.69 21.27
N THR A 296 -3.96 8.93 21.68
CA THR A 296 -3.30 10.25 21.63
C THR A 296 -2.02 10.22 20.79
N THR A 297 -1.50 11.38 20.41
CA THR A 297 -0.30 11.45 19.55
C THR A 297 0.98 10.98 20.25
N ASP A 298 1.01 11.03 21.57
CA ASP A 298 2.16 10.71 22.41
C ASP A 298 1.98 9.43 23.22
N GLY A 299 0.75 8.97 23.44
CA GLY A 299 0.43 7.83 24.29
C GLY A 299 0.22 8.22 25.76
N GLU A 300 0.12 9.52 26.04
CA GLU A 300 -0.24 10.05 27.35
C GLU A 300 -1.75 10.32 27.42
N ILE A 301 -2.27 10.57 28.62
CA ILE A 301 -3.67 10.95 28.84
C ILE A 301 -3.94 12.28 28.12
N ASP A 302 -5.14 12.43 27.55
CA ASP A 302 -5.60 13.72 26.98
C ASP A 302 -5.59 14.80 28.07
N ASP A 303 -4.75 15.80 27.87
CA ASP A 303 -4.56 16.95 28.77
C ASP A 303 -5.39 18.17 28.35
N GLY A 304 -6.17 18.06 27.27
CA GLY A 304 -6.93 19.16 26.69
C GLY A 304 -6.08 20.09 25.81
N GLU A 305 -4.80 19.77 25.56
CA GLU A 305 -3.88 20.55 24.71
C GLU A 305 -3.79 20.02 23.26
N SER A 306 -4.78 19.24 22.80
CA SER A 306 -4.94 18.75 21.42
C SER A 306 -4.09 17.52 21.03
N ASN A 307 -3.59 16.72 21.97
CA ASN A 307 -2.95 15.44 21.66
C ASN A 307 -3.95 14.33 21.28
N ALA A 308 -5.26 14.57 21.43
CA ALA A 308 -6.33 13.59 21.21
C ALA A 308 -6.77 13.38 19.73
N SER A 309 -6.08 13.99 18.77
CA SER A 309 -6.40 13.81 17.35
C SER A 309 -5.16 13.83 16.45
N ALA A 310 -5.25 13.06 15.37
CA ALA A 310 -4.32 13.09 14.26
C ALA A 310 -4.74 14.20 13.28
N ILE A 311 -3.76 14.94 12.75
CA ILE A 311 -4.00 16.02 11.80
C ILE A 311 -3.61 15.55 10.40
N PHE A 312 -4.51 15.76 9.44
CA PHE A 312 -4.28 15.52 8.02
C PHE A 312 -4.39 16.83 7.25
N ILE A 313 -3.33 17.18 6.53
CA ILE A 313 -3.28 18.34 5.65
C ILE A 313 -3.40 17.85 4.21
N LEU A 314 -4.29 18.46 3.45
CA LEU A 314 -4.56 18.26 2.04
C LEU A 314 -3.89 19.39 1.27
N SER A 315 -3.12 19.02 0.27
CA SER A 315 -2.54 19.99 -0.66
C SER A 315 -3.63 20.48 -1.62
N SER A 316 -3.73 21.80 -1.76
CA SER A 316 -4.71 22.47 -2.62
C SER A 316 -4.51 22.25 -4.13
N ASN A 317 -3.58 21.39 -4.53
CA ASN A 317 -3.16 21.19 -5.93
C ASN A 317 -3.79 19.98 -6.63
N GLU A 318 -4.73 19.27 -6.00
CA GLU A 318 -5.51 18.20 -6.65
C GLU A 318 -6.96 18.64 -6.96
N MET A 319 -7.17 19.90 -7.37
CA MET A 319 -8.30 20.19 -8.26
C MET A 319 -7.83 19.87 -9.68
N SER A 320 -8.49 18.88 -10.29
CA SER A 320 -8.08 18.23 -11.53
C SER A 320 -7.84 19.22 -12.67
N SER A 321 -6.95 18.83 -13.59
CA SER A 321 -6.70 19.49 -14.87
C SER A 321 -7.92 19.55 -15.81
N ASP A 322 -9.11 19.14 -15.37
CA ASP A 322 -10.34 19.24 -16.14
C ASP A 322 -11.04 20.59 -15.99
N ASP A 323 -10.64 21.43 -15.01
CA ASP A 323 -11.25 22.75 -14.76
C ASP A 323 -10.68 23.91 -15.59
N ILE A 324 -9.78 23.64 -16.56
CA ILE A 324 -9.23 24.64 -17.51
C ILE A 324 -9.64 24.31 -18.96
N SER A 325 -10.88 23.87 -19.17
CA SER A 325 -11.48 23.82 -20.53
C SER A 325 -12.78 24.62 -20.65
N GLY A 326 -13.23 25.27 -19.58
CA GLY A 326 -14.52 25.99 -19.54
C GLY A 326 -14.45 27.51 -19.57
N MET A 327 -13.28 28.14 -19.69
CA MET A 327 -13.14 29.60 -19.74
C MET A 327 -12.21 30.03 -20.88
N ASP A 328 -12.72 29.95 -22.11
CA ASP A 328 -12.40 30.90 -23.18
C ASP A 328 -13.39 30.75 -24.33
N MET A 329 -14.44 31.58 -24.30
CA MET A 329 -14.97 32.41 -25.39
C MET A 329 -16.24 33.15 -24.94
#